data_AF-A0A170ZXI4-F1
#
_entry.id   AF-A0A170ZXI4-F1
#
_cell.length_a   1.000
_cell.length_b   1.000
_cell.length_c   1.000
_cell.angle_alpha   90.00
_cell.angle_beta   90.00
_cell.angle_gamma   90.00
#
_symmetry.space_group_name_H-M   'P 1'
#
loop_
_entity.id
_entity.type
_entity.pdbx_description
1 polymer ?
#
loop_
_entity_poly.entity_id
_entity_poly.type
_entity_poly.pdbx_seq_one_letter_code
_entity_poly.pdbx_strand_id
1 'polypeptide(L)'
;HKYVGGALSNPVTALRDPLFYQWLGRLVRIFQFYKSRLPQYTHEELSFHGVDVKDFEVDKLVTYHDNFEFDVSNAVPVTDP
;
A
#
# COMPACT_ATOMS: atom_id res chain seq x y z
N HIS A 1 -8.62 22.76 25.44
CA HIS A 1 -7.66 22.49 24.33
C HIS A 1 -8.48 22.05 23.12
N LYS A 2 -8.54 22.84 22.05
CA LYS A 2 -9.22 22.45 20.80
C LYS A 2 -8.21 21.72 19.92
N TYR A 3 -8.51 20.49 19.55
CA TYR A 3 -7.70 19.72 18.62
C TYR A 3 -7.83 20.32 17.21
N VAL A 4 -6.71 20.67 16.59
CA VAL A 4 -6.66 21.07 15.18
C VAL A 4 -6.17 19.84 14.42
N GLY A 5 -7.03 19.29 13.56
CA GLY A 5 -6.72 18.07 12.80
C GLY A 5 -5.52 18.26 11.87
N GLY A 6 -4.79 17.17 11.61
CA GLY A 6 -3.67 17.11 10.69
C GLY A 6 -3.79 15.93 9.74
N ALA A 7 -2.94 15.84 8.71
CA ALA A 7 -3.03 14.74 7.74
C ALA A 7 -2.92 13.35 8.41
N LEU A 8 -2.06 13.20 9.42
CA LEU A 8 -1.86 11.97 10.17
C LEU A 8 -2.97 11.64 11.19
N SER A 9 -3.90 12.55 11.46
CA SER A 9 -4.91 12.35 12.52
C SER A 9 -6.06 11.45 12.11
N ASN A 10 -6.28 11.30 10.81
CA ASN A 10 -7.35 10.48 10.26
C ASN A 10 -6.75 9.45 9.28
N PRO A 11 -7.07 8.15 9.39
CA PRO A 11 -6.56 7.13 8.47
C PRO A 11 -6.89 7.41 7.00
N VAL A 12 -8.00 8.08 6.70
CA VAL A 12 -8.40 8.45 5.33
C VAL A 12 -7.44 9.49 4.74
N THR A 13 -6.77 10.30 5.57
CA THR A 13 -5.84 11.36 5.14
C THR A 13 -4.38 11.04 5.40
N ALA A 14 -4.08 10.04 6.23
CA ALA A 14 -2.72 9.73 6.69
C ALA A 14 -1.76 9.41 5.54
N LEU A 15 -2.24 8.73 4.50
CA LEU A 15 -1.47 8.36 3.31
C LEU A 15 -1.01 9.56 2.46
N ARG A 16 -1.52 10.78 2.73
CA ARG A 16 -1.10 12.01 2.04
C ARG A 16 0.14 12.64 2.65
N ASP A 17 0.53 12.27 3.88
CA ASP A 17 1.72 12.79 4.55
C ASP A 17 2.92 11.84 4.34
N PRO A 18 4.05 12.31 3.78
CA PRO A 18 5.27 11.50 3.65
C PRO A 18 5.77 10.88 4.97
N LEU A 19 5.52 11.52 6.11
CA LEU A 19 5.91 10.99 7.42
C LEU A 19 5.23 9.66 7.74
N PHE A 20 4.03 9.42 7.21
CA PHE A 20 3.34 8.14 7.35
C PHE A 20 4.19 6.99 6.79
N TYR A 21 4.74 7.15 5.59
CA TYR A 21 5.57 6.13 4.95
C TYR A 21 6.95 5.99 5.61
N GLN A 22 7.51 7.09 6.15
CA GLN A 22 8.76 7.02 6.91
C GLN A 22 8.59 6.21 8.20
N TRP A 23 7.48 6.43 8.91
CA TRP A 23 7.15 5.66 10.11
C TRP A 23 6.88 4.19 9.75
N LEU A 24 6.08 3.93 8.71
CA LEU A 24 5.80 2.58 8.24
C LEU A 24 7.08 1.86 7.81
N GLY A 25 7.99 2.53 7.11
CA GLY A 25 9.29 1.98 6.72
C GLY A 25 10.15 1.58 7.92
N ARG A 26 10.15 2.38 9.00
CA ARG A 26 10.82 2.00 10.27
C ARG A 26 10.18 0.78 10.90
N LEU A 27 8.85 0.71 10.94
CA LEU A 27 8.12 -0.44 11.48
C LEU A 27 8.42 -1.72 10.68
N VAL A 28 8.33 -1.65 9.36
CA VAL A 28 8.65 -2.76 8.45
C VAL A 28 10.09 -3.24 8.66
N ARG A 29 11.04 -2.33 8.87
CA ARG A 29 12.44 -2.71 9.14
C ARG A 29 12.60 -3.60 10.37
N ILE A 30 11.81 -3.38 11.42
CA ILE A 30 11.81 -4.23 12.63
C ILE A 30 11.32 -5.64 12.27
N PHE A 31 10.23 -5.74 11.52
CA PHE A 31 9.70 -7.03 11.07
C PHE A 31 10.66 -7.76 10.13
N GLN A 32 11.32 -7.04 9.23
CA GLN A 32 12.31 -7.62 8.34
C GLN A 32 13.55 -8.12 9.09
N PHE A 33 13.97 -7.42 10.15
CA PHE A 33 15.04 -7.90 11.03
C PHE A 33 14.67 -9.17 11.80
N TYR A 34 13.40 -9.33 12.17
CA TYR A 34 12.92 -10.60 12.72
C TYR A 34 12.89 -11.69 11.63
N LYS A 35 12.35 -11.40 10.45
CA LYS A 35 12.28 -12.34 9.32
C LYS A 35 13.66 -12.83 8.88
N SER A 36 14.69 -11.98 8.94
CA SER A 36 16.06 -12.37 8.58
C SER A 36 16.70 -13.38 9.55
N ARG A 37 16.09 -13.64 10.71
CA ARG A 37 16.53 -14.66 11.68
C ARG A 37 15.79 -15.98 11.53
N LEU A 38 14.76 -16.03 10.71
CA LEU A 38 14.06 -17.27 10.40
C LEU A 38 14.94 -18.15 9.51
N PRO A 39 14.82 -19.49 9.60
CA PRO A 39 15.50 -20.38 8.67
C PRO A 39 15.11 -20.02 7.24
N GLN A 40 16.10 -20.01 6.35
CA GLN A 40 15.86 -19.83 4.92
C GLN A 40 15.15 -21.06 4.38
N TYR A 41 14.23 -20.86 3.44
CA TYR A 41 13.63 -21.98 2.72
C TYR A 41 14.71 -22.76 1.98
N THR A 42 14.71 -24.07 2.17
CA THR A 42 15.59 -25.01 1.48
C THR A 42 15.14 -25.20 0.03
N HIS A 43 16.03 -25.73 -0.81
CA HIS A 43 15.68 -26.06 -2.19
C HIS A 43 14.50 -27.03 -2.25
N GLU A 44 14.46 -28.03 -1.36
CA GLU A 44 13.40 -29.04 -1.31
C GLU A 44 12.04 -28.41 -1.00
N GLU A 45 11.99 -27.45 -0.07
CA GLU A 45 10.76 -26.73 0.31
C GLU A 45 10.23 -25.79 -0.79
N LEU A 46 11.12 -25.24 -1.63
CA LEU A 46 10.73 -24.35 -2.73
C LEU A 46 10.53 -25.10 -4.06
N SER A 47 11.12 -26.29 -4.20
CA SER A 47 11.05 -27.07 -5.43
C SER A 47 9.65 -27.64 -5.65
N PHE A 48 9.18 -27.60 -6.90
CA PHE A 48 7.93 -28.23 -7.29
C PHE A 48 8.19 -29.28 -8.38
N HIS A 49 8.42 -30.52 -7.95
CA HIS A 49 8.81 -31.61 -8.84
C HIS A 49 7.75 -31.88 -9.92
N GLY A 50 8.20 -31.98 -11.17
CA GLY A 50 7.34 -32.23 -12.33
C GLY A 50 6.74 -30.97 -12.96
N VAL A 51 6.97 -29.80 -12.39
CA VAL A 51 6.57 -28.51 -12.96
C VAL A 51 7.81 -27.71 -13.32
N ASP A 52 7.81 -27.17 -14.54
CA ASP A 52 8.89 -26.35 -15.07
C ASP A 52 8.32 -25.12 -15.77
N VAL A 53 8.93 -23.96 -15.51
CA VAL A 53 8.52 -22.69 -16.13
C VAL A 53 9.26 -22.58 -17.46
N LYS A 54 8.58 -22.96 -18.53
CA LYS A 54 9.19 -23.02 -19.87
C LYS A 54 9.36 -21.65 -20.53
N ASP A 55 8.44 -20.74 -20.25
CA ASP A 55 8.42 -19.42 -20.86
C ASP A 55 7.64 -18.43 -19.99
N PHE A 56 7.99 -17.14 -20.11
CA PHE A 56 7.31 -16.03 -19.46
C PHE A 56 7.35 -14.81 -20.38
N GLU A 57 6.21 -14.54 -21.01
CA GLU A 57 6.04 -13.39 -21.90
C GLU A 57 5.27 -12.28 -21.18
N VAL A 58 5.72 -11.03 -21.35
CA VAL A 58 5.05 -9.84 -20.80
C VAL A 58 4.91 -8.81 -21.90
N ASP A 59 3.69 -8.33 -22.09
CA ASP A 59 3.39 -7.26 -23.02
C ASP A 59 3.88 -5.89 -22.51
N LYS A 60 3.81 -4.89 -23.38
CA LYS A 60 4.22 -3.53 -23.03
C LYS A 60 3.36 -2.97 -21.89
N LEU A 61 3.99 -2.71 -20.75
CA LEU A 61 3.38 -2.00 -19.63
C LEU A 61 3.29 -0.49 -19.96
N VAL A 62 2.06 0.00 -20.17
CA VAL A 62 1.80 1.43 -20.45
C VAL A 62 0.88 1.99 -19.38
N THR A 63 1.31 3.04 -18.70
CA THR A 63 0.50 3.82 -17.76
C THR A 63 0.30 5.23 -18.30
N TYR A 64 -0.88 5.79 -18.04
CA TYR A 64 -1.24 7.16 -18.43
C TYR A 64 -2.24 7.73 -17.43
N HIS A 65 -2.42 9.05 -17.46
CA HIS A 65 -3.44 9.72 -16.67
C HIS A 65 -4.75 9.76 -17.46
N ASP A 66 -5.84 9.40 -16.79
CA ASP A 66 -7.20 9.53 -17.31
C ASP A 66 -8.06 10.29 -16.30
N ASN A 67 -9.14 10.89 -16.78
CA ASN A 67 -10.09 11.58 -15.93
C ASN A 67 -10.89 10.57 -15.10
N PHE A 68 -11.22 10.96 -13.87
CA PHE A 68 -12.04 10.17 -12.96
C PHE A 68 -13.06 11.07 -12.26
N GLU A 69 -14.31 10.62 -12.21
CA GLU A 69 -15.43 11.34 -11.62
C GLU A 69 -15.92 10.65 -10.35
N PHE A 70 -16.26 11.44 -9.32
CA PHE A 70 -16.88 10.95 -8.09
C PHE A 70 -17.84 12.00 -7.53
N ASP A 71 -18.92 11.55 -6.90
CA ASP A 71 -19.92 12.43 -6.30
C ASP A 71 -19.45 12.99 -4.95
N VAL A 72 -19.64 14.30 -4.76
CA VAL A 72 -19.26 15.06 -3.56
C VAL A 72 -20.46 15.74 -2.91
N SER A 73 -21.69 15.33 -3.26
CA SER A 73 -22.94 15.91 -2.74
C SER A 73 -22.98 15.96 -1.20
N ASN A 74 -22.37 15.00 -0.50
CA ASN A 74 -22.26 14.98 0.96
C ASN A 74 -21.49 16.17 1.58
N ALA A 75 -20.66 16.87 0.80
CA ALA A 75 -19.93 18.04 1.26
C ALA A 75 -20.73 19.35 1.09
N VAL A 76 -21.85 19.31 0.37
CA VAL A 76 -22.69 20.48 0.09
C VAL A 76 -23.74 20.60 1.18
N PRO A 77 -23.81 21.72 1.93
CA PRO A 77 -24.86 21.94 2.89
C PRO A 77 -26.20 22.11 2.15
N VAL A 78 -27.20 21.33 2.54
CA VAL A 78 -28.56 21.51 2.04
C VAL A 78 -29.23 22.56 2.93
N THR A 79 -29.71 23.64 2.33
CA THR A 79 -30.62 24.56 3.01
C THR A 79 -31.96 23.86 3.21
N ASP A 80 -32.50 23.88 4.43
CA ASP A 80 -33.86 23.42 4.69
C ASP A 80 -34.87 24.19 3.79
N PRO A 81 -35.96 23.53 3.35
CA PRO A 81 -36.98 24.16 2.49
C PRO A 81 -37.71 25.32 3.16
#